data_AF-T0JXA0-F1
#
_entry.id   AF-T0JXA0-F1
#
_cell.length_a   1.000
_cell.length_b   1.000
_cell.length_c   1.000
_cell.angle_alpha   90.00
_cell.angle_beta   90.00
_cell.angle_gamma   90.00
#
_symmetry.space_group_name_H-M   'P 1'
#
loop_
_entity.id
_entity.type
_entity.pdbx_description
1 polymer ?
#
loop_
_entity_poly.entity_id
_entity_poly.type
_entity_poly.pdbx_seq_one_letter_code
_entity_poly.pdbx_strand_id
1 'polypeptide(L)'
;MGRLDLSSLLNTGMYADIHLVCTGKKGNKQTFKIHRSIVFSQCQKLKELVLKSSTLRDEFFGVDVVDLPLEPEIFEGVLALLYSGEYQVRYQAAETRAEDGEEEVWDNTPHSLFYSTRICGMAQQFDIIDLFSESATGLCAAVRNALFHVDLPAVLDELYATLGTSPYFTLHLASIPHMVAHKMKRFKIVRTHLRRVLFKQPVLAADILDATTEALEEKWHDLLKLYKTSKKARRIRVLSTMSNAVLAVVAEMMMIGTWSKKEMRGDAG
;
A
#
# COMPACT_ATOMS: atom_id res chain seq x y z
N MET A 1 -21.06 -21.43 7.89
CA MET A 1 -21.17 -21.44 9.37
C MET A 1 -21.05 -19.98 9.81
N GLY A 2 -21.96 -19.46 10.62
CA GLY A 2 -21.90 -18.05 11.07
C GLY A 2 -20.65 -17.82 11.94
N ARG A 3 -19.82 -16.84 11.59
CA ARG A 3 -18.71 -16.40 12.42
C ARG A 3 -19.29 -15.80 13.71
N LEU A 4 -18.82 -16.27 14.86
CA LEU A 4 -19.23 -15.75 16.16
C LEU A 4 -18.46 -14.44 16.39
N ASP A 5 -19.16 -13.32 16.42
CA ASP A 5 -18.56 -12.02 16.72
C ASP A 5 -18.27 -11.91 18.23
N LEU A 6 -17.00 -11.85 18.59
CA LEU A 6 -16.50 -11.73 19.96
C LEU A 6 -16.03 -10.31 20.31
N SER A 7 -16.33 -9.31 19.48
CA SER A 7 -15.87 -7.92 19.66
C SER A 7 -16.20 -7.34 21.04
N SER A 8 -17.30 -7.77 21.67
CA SER A 8 -17.65 -7.35 23.03
C SER A 8 -16.59 -7.73 24.07
N LEU A 9 -15.92 -8.88 23.91
CA LEU A 9 -14.85 -9.31 24.80
C LEU A 9 -13.60 -8.44 24.63
N LEU A 10 -13.26 -8.07 23.40
CA LEU A 10 -12.16 -7.15 23.12
C LEU A 10 -12.43 -5.76 23.70
N ASN A 11 -13.65 -5.23 23.50
CA ASN A 11 -14.03 -3.88 23.94
C ASN A 11 -14.10 -3.75 25.47
N THR A 12 -14.61 -4.76 26.15
CA THR A 12 -14.76 -4.74 27.61
C THR A 12 -13.48 -5.21 28.33
N GLY A 13 -12.68 -6.05 27.68
CA GLY A 13 -11.52 -6.71 28.30
C GLY A 13 -11.89 -7.67 29.43
N MET A 14 -13.16 -8.07 29.54
CA MET A 14 -13.61 -9.00 30.58
C MET A 14 -12.97 -10.36 30.37
N TYR A 15 -12.38 -10.91 31.45
CA TYR A 15 -11.67 -12.21 31.44
C TYR A 15 -10.40 -12.26 30.60
N ALA A 16 -9.86 -11.10 30.21
CA ALA A 16 -8.56 -11.03 29.55
C ALA A 16 -7.48 -11.61 30.46
N ASP A 17 -6.64 -12.48 29.88
CA ASP A 17 -5.59 -13.21 30.58
C ASP A 17 -4.18 -12.69 30.24
N ILE A 18 -4.08 -11.75 29.30
CA ILE A 18 -2.85 -11.05 28.94
C ILE A 18 -3.12 -9.62 28.49
N HIS A 19 -2.19 -8.72 28.81
CA HIS A 19 -2.18 -7.33 28.36
C HIS A 19 -1.03 -7.12 27.37
N LEU A 20 -1.34 -6.65 26.16
CA LEU A 20 -0.34 -6.27 25.17
C LEU A 20 -0.20 -4.76 25.15
N VAL A 21 0.99 -4.25 25.46
CA VAL A 21 1.30 -2.82 25.42
C VAL A 21 1.99 -2.52 24.11
N CYS A 22 1.26 -1.90 23.18
CA CYS A 22 1.81 -1.48 21.89
C CYS A 22 2.40 -0.08 22.02
N THR A 23 3.62 0.13 21.53
CA THR A 23 4.28 1.43 21.49
C THR A 23 4.53 1.85 20.05
N GLY A 24 3.81 2.87 19.58
CA GLY A 24 3.97 3.42 18.23
C GLY A 24 5.22 4.30 18.10
N LYS A 25 5.56 4.66 16.85
CA LYS A 25 6.77 5.43 16.52
C LYS A 25 6.86 6.81 17.18
N LYS A 26 5.71 7.39 17.58
CA LYS A 26 5.63 8.68 18.28
C LYS A 26 5.64 8.54 19.79
N GLY A 27 5.92 7.34 20.32
CA GLY A 27 5.87 7.03 21.75
C GLY A 27 4.45 6.91 22.31
N ASN A 28 3.43 6.92 21.45
CA ASN A 28 2.05 6.65 21.86
C ASN A 28 1.94 5.19 22.30
N LYS A 29 1.54 4.99 23.55
CA LYS A 29 1.31 3.67 24.13
C LYS A 29 -0.17 3.39 24.24
N GLN A 30 -0.56 2.16 23.90
CA GLN A 30 -1.90 1.67 24.10
C GLN A 30 -1.84 0.24 24.63
N THR A 31 -2.64 -0.03 25.66
CA THR A 31 -2.75 -1.36 26.24
C THR A 31 -4.00 -2.05 25.73
N PHE A 32 -3.82 -3.24 25.17
CA PHE A 32 -4.90 -4.12 24.72
C PHE A 32 -5.05 -5.28 25.69
N LYS A 33 -6.24 -5.40 26.28
CA LYS A 33 -6.61 -6.54 27.12
C LYS A 33 -7.15 -7.64 26.21
N ILE A 34 -6.44 -8.76 26.08
CA ILE A 34 -6.80 -9.81 25.13
C ILE A 34 -6.88 -11.18 25.79
N HIS A 35 -7.43 -12.14 25.05
CA HIS A 35 -7.57 -13.54 25.43
C HIS A 35 -6.62 -14.39 24.59
N ARG A 36 -5.66 -15.06 25.24
CA ARG A 36 -4.70 -15.95 24.56
C ARG A 36 -5.41 -17.00 23.72
N SER A 37 -6.47 -17.61 24.24
CA SER A 37 -7.24 -18.65 23.56
C SER A 37 -7.86 -18.18 22.23
N ILE A 38 -8.27 -16.92 22.13
CA ILE A 38 -8.84 -16.33 20.92
C ILE A 38 -7.73 -15.92 19.95
N VAL A 39 -6.76 -15.16 20.44
CA VAL A 39 -5.74 -14.54 19.58
C VAL A 39 -4.71 -15.57 19.09
N PHE A 40 -4.22 -16.44 19.97
CA PHE A 40 -3.13 -17.38 19.64
C PHE A 40 -3.61 -18.61 18.87
N SER A 41 -4.90 -18.94 18.91
CA SER A 41 -5.46 -20.00 18.07
C SER A 41 -5.56 -19.57 16.60
N GLN A 42 -5.65 -18.27 16.34
CA GLN A 42 -5.83 -17.71 15.01
C GLN A 42 -4.55 -17.06 14.45
N CYS A 43 -3.63 -16.61 15.31
CA CYS A 43 -2.39 -15.96 14.88
C CYS A 43 -1.16 -16.54 15.60
N GLN A 44 -0.56 -17.55 14.97
CA GLN A 44 0.62 -18.25 15.50
C GLN A 44 1.85 -17.34 15.57
N LYS A 45 2.05 -16.43 14.60
CA LYS A 45 3.18 -15.49 14.63
C LYS A 45 3.09 -14.48 15.77
N LEU A 46 1.88 -14.02 16.12
CA LEU A 46 1.70 -13.15 17.27
C LEU A 46 1.96 -13.90 18.57
N LYS A 47 1.52 -15.16 18.69
CA LYS A 47 1.89 -16.02 19.82
C LYS A 47 3.41 -16.13 19.97
N GLU A 48 4.13 -16.42 18.88
CA GLU A 48 5.59 -16.51 18.90
C GLU A 48 6.27 -15.19 19.27
N LEU A 49 5.75 -14.07 18.77
CA LEU A 49 6.24 -12.74 19.12
C LEU A 49 6.08 -12.48 20.62
N VAL A 50 4.90 -12.77 21.18
CA VAL A 50 4.64 -12.61 22.61
C VAL A 50 5.56 -13.49 23.45
N LEU A 51 5.78 -14.75 23.06
CA LEU A 51 6.65 -15.68 23.79
C LEU A 51 8.14 -15.27 23.76
N LYS A 52 8.57 -14.54 22.72
CA LYS A 52 9.94 -14.01 22.60
C LYS A 52 10.14 -12.68 23.33
N SER A 53 9.06 -11.98 23.62
CA SER A 53 9.10 -10.71 24.34
C SER A 53 9.27 -10.90 25.85
N SER A 54 9.86 -9.91 26.50
CA SER A 54 9.92 -9.85 27.95
C SER A 54 8.51 -9.76 28.52
N THR A 55 8.15 -10.69 29.39
CA THR A 55 6.88 -10.70 30.10
C THR A 55 7.08 -10.19 31.51
N LEU A 56 6.38 -9.13 31.88
CA LEU A 56 6.27 -8.68 33.26
C LEU A 56 4.94 -9.21 33.79
N ARG A 57 4.95 -9.91 34.93
CA ARG A 57 3.71 -10.31 35.58
C ARG A 57 3.18 -9.11 36.36
N ASP A 58 1.97 -8.68 36.07
CA ASP A 58 1.30 -7.65 36.87
C ASP A 58 1.02 -8.23 38.26
N GLU A 59 1.73 -7.73 39.26
CA GLU A 59 1.63 -8.21 40.64
C GLU A 59 0.25 -7.96 41.26
N PHE A 60 -0.53 -6.99 40.74
CA PHE A 60 -1.84 -6.64 41.27
C PHE A 60 -2.97 -7.50 40.70
N PHE A 61 -2.86 -7.90 39.43
CA PHE A 61 -3.92 -8.64 38.74
C PHE A 61 -3.54 -10.10 38.42
N GLY A 62 -2.28 -10.47 38.59
CA GLY A 62 -1.76 -11.80 38.24
C GLY A 62 -1.76 -12.07 36.72
N VAL A 63 -1.94 -11.03 35.90
CA VAL A 63 -2.03 -11.07 34.44
C VAL A 63 -0.67 -10.74 33.84
N ASP A 64 -0.30 -11.42 32.75
CA ASP A 64 0.96 -11.12 32.06
C ASP A 64 0.82 -9.83 31.25
N VAL A 65 1.84 -8.99 31.30
CA VAL A 65 1.97 -7.76 30.52
C VAL A 65 3.17 -7.89 29.59
N VAL A 66 2.94 -7.63 28.31
CA VAL A 66 3.95 -7.79 27.26
C VAL A 66 4.03 -6.54 26.41
N ASP A 67 5.21 -5.93 26.39
CA ASP A 67 5.50 -4.79 25.52
C ASP A 67 5.80 -5.27 24.10
N LEU A 68 5.12 -4.67 23.12
CA LEU A 68 5.28 -4.94 21.70
C LEU A 68 5.61 -3.65 20.93
N PRO A 69 6.64 -3.64 20.06
CA PRO A 69 6.99 -2.49 19.24
C PRO A 69 6.08 -2.40 18.00
N LEU A 70 4.76 -2.36 18.23
CA LEU A 70 3.73 -2.31 17.20
C LEU A 70 2.98 -0.99 17.26
N GLU A 71 2.56 -0.49 16.10
CA GLU A 71 1.74 0.70 16.01
C GLU A 71 0.31 0.40 16.50
N PRO A 72 -0.15 1.06 17.58
CA PRO A 72 -1.42 0.71 18.23
C PRO A 72 -2.63 0.74 17.31
N GLU A 73 -2.77 1.81 16.52
CA GLU A 73 -3.92 2.02 15.63
C GLU A 73 -4.04 0.94 14.55
N ILE A 74 -2.91 0.42 14.08
CA ILE A 74 -2.84 -0.63 13.08
C ILE A 74 -3.11 -2.00 13.74
N PHE A 75 -2.51 -2.22 14.92
CA PHE A 75 -2.68 -3.46 15.67
C PHE A 75 -4.12 -3.66 16.15
N GLU A 76 -4.81 -2.58 16.50
CA GLU A 76 -6.23 -2.61 16.82
C GLU A 76 -7.09 -3.19 15.69
N GLY A 77 -6.77 -2.86 14.43
CA GLY A 77 -7.44 -3.44 13.25
C GLY A 77 -7.20 -4.94 13.10
N VAL A 78 -6.00 -5.42 13.46
CA VAL A 78 -5.70 -6.86 13.52
C VAL A 78 -6.55 -7.53 14.59
N LEU A 79 -6.62 -6.96 15.80
CA LEU A 79 -7.42 -7.51 16.89
C LEU A 79 -8.90 -7.51 16.55
N ALA A 80 -9.42 -6.46 15.92
CA ALA A 80 -10.81 -6.41 15.47
C ALA A 80 -11.14 -7.63 14.60
N LEU A 81 -10.33 -7.90 13.56
CA LEU A 81 -10.52 -9.08 12.72
C LEU A 81 -10.43 -10.39 13.51
N LEU A 82 -9.48 -10.54 14.42
CA LEU A 82 -9.33 -11.79 15.20
C LEU A 82 -10.51 -12.06 16.13
N TYR A 83 -11.27 -11.03 16.53
CA TYR A 83 -12.44 -11.20 17.40
C TYR A 83 -13.77 -11.26 16.63
N SER A 84 -13.95 -10.45 15.60
CA SER A 84 -15.20 -10.42 14.82
C SER A 84 -15.19 -11.37 13.62
N GLY A 85 -13.99 -11.67 13.11
CA GLY A 85 -13.80 -12.27 11.80
C GLY A 85 -14.13 -11.32 10.64
N GLU A 86 -14.26 -10.01 10.90
CA GLU A 86 -14.52 -8.97 9.90
C GLU A 86 -13.49 -7.85 9.99
N TYR A 87 -12.94 -7.45 8.83
CA TYR A 87 -12.12 -6.25 8.75
C TYR A 87 -12.99 -5.02 8.58
N GLN A 88 -13.03 -4.17 9.59
CA GLN A 88 -13.65 -2.86 9.48
C GLN A 88 -12.65 -1.84 9.00
N VAL A 89 -12.91 -1.27 7.82
CA VAL A 89 -11.96 -0.33 7.26
C VAL A 89 -12.08 1.04 7.91
N ARG A 90 -10.94 1.60 8.33
CA ARG A 90 -10.89 2.95 8.90
C ARG A 90 -10.83 4.02 7.80
N TYR A 91 -11.86 4.85 7.78
CA TYR A 91 -11.92 6.04 6.94
C TYR A 91 -11.20 7.20 7.66
N GLN A 92 -10.17 7.78 7.03
CA GLN A 92 -9.76 9.15 7.36
C GLN A 92 -10.40 10.05 6.32
N ALA A 93 -11.14 11.06 6.77
CA ALA A 93 -11.42 12.21 5.93
C ALA A 93 -10.08 12.83 5.54
N ALA A 94 -9.79 12.88 4.24
CA ALA A 94 -8.70 13.71 3.75
C ALA A 94 -9.14 15.16 3.95
N GLU A 95 -8.49 15.90 4.85
CA GLU A 95 -8.60 17.35 4.87
C GLU A 95 -7.88 17.91 3.63
N THR A 96 -8.53 17.81 2.48
CA THR A 96 -8.07 18.46 1.26
C THR A 96 -8.58 19.90 1.27
N ARG A 97 -7.70 20.85 1.62
CA ARG A 97 -7.91 22.24 1.22
C ARG A 97 -7.60 22.34 -0.28
N ALA A 98 -8.63 22.32 -1.11
CA ALA A 98 -8.50 22.78 -2.48
C ALA A 98 -8.06 24.25 -2.49
N GLU A 99 -7.14 24.63 -3.38
CA GLU A 99 -6.74 26.04 -3.57
C GLU A 99 -7.91 26.93 -4.02
N ASP A 100 -9.04 26.33 -4.39
CA ASP A 100 -10.24 27.00 -4.89
C ASP A 100 -11.42 26.97 -3.89
N GLY A 101 -11.17 27.02 -2.58
CA GLY A 101 -12.19 27.42 -1.58
C GLY A 101 -13.48 26.59 -1.45
N GLU A 102 -13.67 25.55 -2.26
CA GLU A 102 -14.77 24.60 -2.16
C GLU A 102 -14.25 23.35 -1.41
N GLU A 103 -14.79 23.13 -0.21
CA GLU A 103 -14.75 21.83 0.44
C GLU A 103 -15.54 20.85 -0.44
N GLU A 104 -14.87 20.19 -1.38
CA GLU A 104 -15.36 18.89 -1.84
C GLU A 104 -15.21 17.94 -0.65
N VAL A 105 -16.26 17.83 0.15
CA VAL A 105 -16.43 16.69 1.06
C VAL A 105 -16.67 15.49 0.14
N TRP A 106 -15.61 14.74 -0.12
CA TRP A 106 -15.71 13.47 -0.82
C TRP A 106 -16.42 12.50 0.14
N ASP A 107 -17.76 12.46 0.10
CA ASP A 107 -18.63 11.55 0.88
C ASP A 107 -18.29 10.05 0.74
N ASN A 108 -17.30 9.71 -0.10
CA ASN A 108 -16.80 8.36 -0.36
C ASN A 108 -15.27 8.31 -0.48
N THR A 109 -14.51 9.04 0.36
CA THR A 109 -13.04 8.92 0.36
C THR A 109 -12.64 7.58 1.00
N PRO A 110 -12.12 6.59 0.23
CA PRO A 110 -11.90 5.26 0.73
C PRO A 110 -10.52 5.21 1.35
N HIS A 111 -10.50 5.10 2.68
CA HIS A 111 -9.36 4.66 3.48
C HIS A 111 -8.15 5.59 3.50
N SER A 112 -7.57 5.77 4.69
CA SER A 112 -6.24 6.37 4.77
C SER A 112 -5.26 5.50 3.98
N LEU A 113 -4.62 6.08 2.97
CA LEU A 113 -3.59 5.42 2.16
C LEU A 113 -2.48 4.81 3.04
N PHE A 114 -2.08 5.54 4.08
CA PHE A 114 -1.09 5.10 5.05
C PHE A 114 -1.62 3.96 5.93
N TYR A 115 -2.85 4.08 6.44
CA TYR A 115 -3.46 3.00 7.24
C TYR A 115 -3.53 1.69 6.44
N SER A 116 -4.03 1.76 5.20
CA SER A 116 -4.21 0.60 4.32
C SER A 116 -2.88 -0.07 3.98
N THR A 117 -1.84 0.73 3.74
CA THR A 117 -0.48 0.22 3.49
C THR A 117 0.08 -0.46 4.74
N ARG A 118 -0.05 0.16 5.91
CA ARG A 118 0.50 -0.36 7.17
C ARG A 118 -0.21 -1.61 7.65
N ILE A 119 -1.53 -1.67 7.51
CA ILE A 119 -2.29 -2.85 7.92
C ILE A 119 -2.06 -4.03 6.97
N CYS A 120 -1.86 -3.80 5.66
CA CYS A 120 -1.33 -4.83 4.76
C CYS A 120 0.05 -5.34 5.24
N GLY A 121 0.95 -4.42 5.62
CA GLY A 121 2.27 -4.77 6.15
C GLY A 121 2.20 -5.61 7.42
N MET A 122 1.33 -5.24 8.35
CA MET A 122 1.12 -5.98 9.59
C MET A 122 0.43 -7.34 9.36
N ALA A 123 -0.52 -7.41 8.42
CA ALA A 123 -1.16 -8.66 8.01
C ALA A 123 -0.13 -9.65 7.43
N GLN A 124 0.79 -9.17 6.58
CA GLN A 124 1.91 -9.99 6.10
C GLN A 124 2.85 -10.40 7.23
N GLN A 125 3.20 -9.47 8.12
CA GLN A 125 4.05 -9.76 9.27
C GLN A 125 3.47 -10.92 10.10
N PHE A 126 2.16 -10.93 10.31
CA PHE A 126 1.45 -11.95 11.09
C PHE A 126 0.90 -13.13 10.29
N ASP A 127 1.08 -13.14 8.97
CA ASP A 127 0.58 -14.18 8.05
C ASP A 127 -0.95 -14.38 8.10
N ILE A 128 -1.69 -13.27 8.21
CA ILE A 128 -3.15 -13.26 8.24
C ILE A 128 -3.65 -12.96 6.82
N ILE A 129 -3.83 -14.01 6.01
CA ILE A 129 -4.14 -13.91 4.58
C ILE A 129 -5.45 -13.17 4.32
N ASP A 130 -6.51 -13.48 5.08
CA ASP A 130 -7.83 -12.81 4.95
C ASP A 130 -7.67 -11.28 5.13
N LEU A 131 -6.97 -10.86 6.19
CA LEU A 131 -6.70 -9.43 6.43
C LEU A 131 -5.90 -8.82 5.29
N PHE A 132 -4.87 -9.52 4.81
CA PHE A 132 -4.03 -9.03 3.73
C PHE A 132 -4.84 -8.79 2.46
N SER A 133 -5.68 -9.75 2.08
CA SER A 133 -6.51 -9.66 0.87
C SER A 133 -7.52 -8.52 0.95
N GLU A 134 -8.22 -8.40 2.08
CA GLU A 134 -9.23 -7.35 2.29
C GLU A 134 -8.59 -5.95 2.36
N SER A 135 -7.49 -5.81 3.11
CA SER A 135 -6.77 -4.54 3.19
C SER A 135 -6.07 -4.15 1.88
N ALA A 136 -5.57 -5.12 1.09
CA ALA A 136 -5.00 -4.86 -0.22
C ALA A 136 -6.05 -4.36 -1.23
N THR A 137 -7.26 -4.92 -1.16
CA THR A 137 -8.41 -4.45 -1.95
C THR A 137 -8.75 -3.01 -1.59
N GLY A 138 -8.80 -2.71 -0.29
CA GLY A 138 -8.96 -1.35 0.21
C GLY A 138 -7.86 -0.41 -0.27
N LEU A 139 -6.59 -0.83 -0.18
CA LEU A 139 -5.45 -0.03 -0.64
C LEU A 139 -5.52 0.27 -2.13
N CYS A 140 -5.90 -0.70 -2.97
CA CYS A 140 -6.07 -0.47 -4.40
C CYS A 140 -7.18 0.56 -4.68
N ALA A 141 -8.28 0.53 -3.93
CA ALA A 141 -9.33 1.54 -4.02
C ALA A 141 -8.86 2.92 -3.55
N ALA A 142 -8.13 2.99 -2.43
CA ALA A 142 -7.55 4.21 -1.89
C ALA A 142 -6.57 4.85 -2.90
N VAL A 143 -5.65 4.05 -3.47
CA VAL A 143 -4.71 4.52 -4.49
C VAL A 143 -5.44 5.06 -5.72
N ARG A 144 -6.50 4.37 -6.17
CA ARG A 144 -7.31 4.82 -7.31
C ARG A 144 -7.93 6.20 -7.09
N ASN A 145 -8.41 6.47 -5.88
CA ASN A 145 -9.06 7.74 -5.55
C ASN A 145 -8.04 8.84 -5.22
N ALA A 146 -6.88 8.45 -4.69
CA ALA A 146 -5.80 9.37 -4.35
C ALA A 146 -4.74 9.54 -5.46
N LEU A 147 -5.07 9.18 -6.72
CA LEU A 147 -4.14 9.26 -7.85
C LEU A 147 -3.52 10.66 -8.07
N PHE A 148 -4.18 11.71 -7.57
CA PHE A 148 -3.73 13.11 -7.65
C PHE A 148 -3.35 13.70 -6.30
N HIS A 149 -3.37 12.91 -5.23
CA HIS A 149 -3.09 13.39 -3.87
C HIS A 149 -1.59 13.64 -3.67
N VAL A 150 -1.26 14.69 -2.91
CA VAL A 150 0.12 15.10 -2.63
C VAL A 150 0.91 14.02 -1.87
N ASP A 151 0.23 13.18 -1.10
CA ASP A 151 0.84 12.12 -0.29
C ASP A 151 1.11 10.82 -1.05
N LEU A 152 0.55 10.65 -2.26
CA LEU A 152 0.69 9.42 -3.03
C LEU A 152 2.17 8.97 -3.21
N PRO A 153 3.14 9.86 -3.51
CA PRO A 153 4.54 9.45 -3.62
C PRO A 153 5.11 8.83 -2.35
N ALA A 154 4.83 9.44 -1.18
CA ALA A 154 5.32 8.94 0.10
C ALA A 154 4.69 7.59 0.47
N VAL A 155 3.41 7.41 0.15
CA VAL A 155 2.69 6.15 0.35
C VAL A 155 3.25 5.06 -0.55
N LEU A 156 3.53 5.36 -1.82
CA LEU A 156 4.16 4.39 -2.72
C LEU A 156 5.54 3.97 -2.20
N ASP A 157 6.36 4.93 -1.75
CA ASP A 157 7.65 4.62 -1.13
C ASP A 157 7.49 3.67 0.08
N GLU A 158 6.51 3.92 0.96
CA GLU A 158 6.20 3.05 2.10
C GLU A 158 5.68 1.67 1.66
N LEU A 159 4.76 1.63 0.70
CA LEU A 159 4.19 0.40 0.11
C LEU A 159 5.28 -0.51 -0.41
N TYR A 160 6.18 0.00 -1.26
CA TYR A 160 7.20 -0.84 -1.85
C TYR A 160 8.30 -1.23 -0.86
N ALA A 161 8.60 -0.36 0.12
CA ALA A 161 9.54 -0.69 1.19
C ALA A 161 9.01 -1.79 2.12
N THR A 162 7.70 -1.82 2.38
CA THR A 162 7.08 -2.76 3.32
C THR A 162 6.61 -4.05 2.66
N LEU A 163 6.02 -3.95 1.48
CA LEU A 163 5.27 -5.02 0.83
C LEU A 163 5.90 -5.50 -0.47
N GLY A 164 6.85 -4.78 -1.05
CA GLY A 164 7.34 -5.09 -2.40
C GLY A 164 8.18 -6.39 -2.51
N THR A 165 8.52 -7.02 -1.39
CA THR A 165 9.12 -8.38 -1.35
C THR A 165 8.11 -9.46 -0.94
N SER A 166 6.86 -9.10 -0.69
CA SER A 166 5.81 -10.02 -0.30
C SER A 166 5.47 -10.97 -1.45
N PRO A 167 5.34 -12.29 -1.21
CA PRO A 167 4.82 -13.21 -2.22
C PRO A 167 3.38 -12.87 -2.63
N TYR A 168 2.65 -12.17 -1.76
CA TYR A 168 1.28 -11.74 -2.01
C TYR A 168 1.18 -10.42 -2.78
N PHE A 169 2.31 -9.73 -3.01
CA PHE A 169 2.33 -8.43 -3.68
C PHE A 169 1.78 -8.55 -5.11
N THR A 170 2.31 -9.48 -5.90
CA THR A 170 1.87 -9.69 -7.29
C THR A 170 0.42 -10.14 -7.35
N LEU A 171 -0.06 -10.90 -6.35
CA LEU A 171 -1.42 -11.43 -6.33
C LEU A 171 -2.47 -10.36 -6.03
N HIS A 172 -2.22 -9.48 -5.05
CA HIS A 172 -3.24 -8.54 -4.57
C HIS A 172 -2.96 -7.07 -4.90
N LEU A 173 -1.70 -6.70 -5.18
CA LEU A 173 -1.27 -5.31 -5.31
C LEU A 173 -0.71 -4.95 -6.69
N ALA A 174 -0.60 -5.91 -7.63
CA ALA A 174 -0.10 -5.67 -8.99
C ALA A 174 -0.88 -4.59 -9.78
N SER A 175 -2.15 -4.35 -9.43
CA SER A 175 -2.93 -3.28 -10.05
C SER A 175 -2.42 -1.88 -9.74
N ILE A 176 -1.75 -1.66 -8.60
CA ILE A 176 -1.25 -0.34 -8.18
C ILE A 176 -0.17 0.18 -9.14
N PRO A 177 0.89 -0.57 -9.46
CA PRO A 177 1.84 -0.24 -10.52
C PRO A 177 1.17 0.22 -11.82
N HIS A 178 0.18 -0.54 -12.31
CA HIS A 178 -0.54 -0.22 -13.55
C HIS A 178 -1.34 1.09 -13.43
N MET A 179 -2.07 1.28 -12.32
CA MET A 179 -2.85 2.50 -12.06
C MET A 179 -1.95 3.75 -12.05
N VAL A 180 -0.78 3.64 -11.41
CA VAL A 180 0.19 4.74 -11.33
C VAL A 180 0.83 4.99 -12.70
N ALA A 181 1.31 3.95 -13.38
CA ALA A 181 1.95 4.02 -14.70
C ALA A 181 1.05 4.66 -15.76
N HIS A 182 -0.23 4.28 -15.81
CA HIS A 182 -1.19 4.85 -16.75
C HIS A 182 -1.37 6.37 -16.58
N LYS A 183 -1.16 6.89 -15.36
CA LYS A 183 -1.35 8.32 -15.02
C LYS A 183 -0.05 9.12 -14.85
N MET A 184 1.11 8.46 -14.79
CA MET A 184 2.45 9.07 -14.77
C MET A 184 2.73 10.06 -15.88
N LYS A 185 2.01 9.97 -17.01
CA LYS A 185 2.13 10.90 -18.15
C LYS A 185 1.93 12.39 -17.75
N ARG A 186 1.39 12.68 -16.56
CA ARG A 186 1.12 14.04 -16.06
C ARG A 186 1.98 14.51 -14.87
N PHE A 187 2.63 13.63 -14.10
CA PHE A 187 3.29 14.02 -12.84
C PHE A 187 4.77 13.66 -12.79
N LYS A 188 5.63 14.70 -12.93
CA LYS A 188 7.10 14.60 -12.84
C LYS A 188 7.59 14.10 -11.47
N ILE A 189 6.84 14.39 -10.40
CA ILE A 189 7.16 14.00 -9.02
C ILE A 189 6.98 12.49 -8.82
N VAL A 190 5.81 11.94 -9.17
CA VAL A 190 5.51 10.50 -9.09
C VAL A 190 6.53 9.68 -9.91
N ARG A 191 6.93 10.20 -11.08
CA ARG A 191 7.98 9.62 -11.94
C ARG A 191 9.34 9.54 -11.26
N THR A 192 9.70 10.54 -10.43
CA THR A 192 10.99 10.59 -9.73
C THR A 192 11.03 9.61 -8.54
N HIS A 193 9.91 9.48 -7.81
CA HIS A 193 9.78 8.53 -6.70
C HIS A 193 9.70 7.09 -7.19
N LEU A 194 8.89 6.80 -8.21
CA LEU A 194 8.87 5.47 -8.78
C LEU A 194 10.23 5.07 -9.36
N ARG A 195 10.97 5.98 -10.01
CA ARG A 195 12.35 5.66 -10.41
C ARG A 195 13.18 5.13 -9.24
N ARG A 196 13.13 5.77 -8.06
CA ARG A 196 13.85 5.29 -6.85
C ARG A 196 13.39 3.92 -6.37
N VAL A 197 12.09 3.62 -6.49
CA VAL A 197 11.53 2.31 -6.14
C VAL A 197 11.93 1.24 -7.16
N LEU A 198 11.81 1.55 -8.46
CA LEU A 198 12.16 0.66 -9.57
C LEU A 198 13.63 0.24 -9.53
N PHE A 199 14.52 1.10 -9.00
CA PHE A 199 15.91 0.74 -8.71
C PHE A 199 16.07 -0.35 -7.66
N LYS A 200 15.16 -0.44 -6.67
CA LYS A 200 15.23 -1.43 -5.59
C LYS A 200 14.54 -2.75 -5.92
N GLN A 201 13.64 -2.76 -6.92
CA GLN A 201 12.81 -3.93 -7.25
C GLN A 201 12.74 -4.13 -8.78
N PRO A 202 13.69 -4.89 -9.35
CA PRO A 202 13.81 -5.06 -10.81
C PRO A 202 12.64 -5.82 -11.45
N VAL A 203 11.97 -6.72 -10.72
CA VAL A 203 10.77 -7.44 -11.21
C VAL A 203 9.60 -6.47 -11.38
N LEU A 204 9.38 -5.62 -10.38
CA LEU A 204 8.36 -4.57 -10.44
C LEU A 204 8.66 -3.54 -11.55
N ALA A 205 9.95 -3.26 -11.79
CA ALA A 205 10.38 -2.42 -12.90
C ALA A 205 10.01 -3.01 -14.25
N ALA A 206 10.17 -4.33 -14.42
CA ALA A 206 9.73 -5.04 -15.61
C ALA A 206 8.20 -4.98 -15.77
N ASP A 207 7.43 -5.26 -14.72
CA ASP A 207 5.96 -5.23 -14.78
C ASP A 207 5.41 -3.83 -15.12
N ILE A 208 6.04 -2.77 -14.58
CA ILE A 208 5.69 -1.38 -14.91
C ILE A 208 6.10 -1.04 -16.33
N LEU A 209 7.28 -1.48 -16.78
CA LEU A 209 7.73 -1.30 -18.15
C LEU A 209 6.74 -1.96 -19.12
N ASP A 210 6.37 -3.22 -18.89
CA ASP A 210 5.42 -3.97 -19.70
C ASP A 210 4.03 -3.32 -19.72
N ALA A 211 3.56 -2.83 -18.58
CA ALA A 211 2.32 -2.07 -18.53
C ALA A 211 2.38 -0.74 -19.28
N THR A 212 3.52 -0.03 -19.19
CA THR A 212 3.70 1.22 -19.91
C THR A 212 3.83 1.03 -21.41
N THR A 213 4.41 -0.08 -21.86
CA THR A 213 4.50 -0.44 -23.28
C THR A 213 3.13 -0.85 -23.80
N GLU A 214 2.37 -1.69 -23.10
CA GLU A 214 0.98 -2.03 -23.45
C GLU A 214 0.08 -0.79 -23.55
N ALA A 215 0.11 0.08 -22.53
CA ALA A 215 -0.63 1.34 -22.55
C ALA A 215 -0.11 2.34 -23.60
N LEU A 216 1.10 2.14 -24.14
CA LEU A 216 1.58 2.89 -25.29
C LEU A 216 1.07 2.29 -26.59
N GLU A 217 1.09 0.98 -26.73
CA GLU A 217 0.62 0.24 -27.90
C GLU A 217 -0.86 0.47 -28.15
N GLU A 218 -1.68 0.43 -27.11
CA GLU A 218 -3.12 0.72 -27.19
C GLU A 218 -3.35 2.16 -27.68
N LYS A 219 -2.61 3.12 -27.11
CA LYS A 219 -2.66 4.52 -27.52
C LYS A 219 -2.13 4.73 -28.94
N TRP A 220 -1.17 3.91 -29.37
CA TRP A 220 -0.63 3.88 -30.73
C TRP A 220 -1.69 3.40 -31.72
N HIS A 221 -2.44 2.36 -31.36
CA HIS A 221 -3.56 1.84 -32.15
C HIS A 221 -4.67 2.90 -32.30
N ASP A 222 -4.99 3.62 -31.24
CA ASP A 222 -5.98 4.70 -31.28
C ASP A 222 -5.51 5.89 -32.13
N LEU A 223 -4.25 6.29 -32.00
CA LEU A 223 -3.66 7.35 -32.82
C LEU A 223 -3.57 6.95 -34.29
N LEU A 224 -3.30 5.67 -34.60
CA LEU A 224 -3.36 5.13 -35.96
C LEU A 224 -4.78 5.15 -36.53
N LYS A 225 -5.79 4.78 -35.74
CA LYS A 225 -7.21 4.88 -36.15
C LYS A 225 -7.57 6.34 -36.46
N LEU A 226 -7.18 7.28 -35.61
CA LEU A 226 -7.35 8.73 -35.80
C LEU A 226 -6.58 9.27 -37.02
N TYR A 227 -5.37 8.76 -37.27
CA TYR A 227 -4.57 9.13 -38.44
C TYR A 227 -5.26 8.71 -39.74
N LYS A 228 -5.75 7.45 -39.80
CA LYS A 228 -6.45 6.89 -40.97
C LYS A 228 -7.72 7.69 -41.30
N THR A 229 -8.45 8.17 -40.28
CA THR A 229 -9.72 8.91 -40.44
C THR A 229 -9.57 10.44 -40.57
N SER A 230 -8.38 11.01 -40.37
CA SER A 230 -8.20 12.47 -40.35
C SER A 230 -7.75 13.10 -41.67
N LYS A 231 -8.16 14.36 -41.91
CA LYS A 231 -7.71 15.19 -43.06
C LYS A 231 -6.21 15.54 -42.95
N LYS A 232 -5.56 15.82 -44.09
CA LYS A 232 -4.10 16.00 -44.28
C LYS A 232 -3.40 16.90 -43.24
N ALA A 233 -4.03 18.00 -42.79
CA ALA A 233 -3.47 18.89 -41.78
C ALA A 233 -3.53 18.35 -40.33
N ARG A 234 -4.52 17.50 -40.00
CA ARG A 234 -4.61 16.80 -38.71
C ARG A 234 -3.63 15.62 -38.63
N ARG A 235 -3.34 14.98 -39.77
CA ARG A 235 -2.35 13.88 -39.87
C ARG A 235 -0.95 14.28 -39.40
N ILE A 236 -0.51 15.50 -39.71
CA ILE A 236 0.81 16.03 -39.28
C ILE A 236 0.85 16.22 -37.75
N ARG A 237 -0.24 16.71 -37.16
CA ARG A 237 -0.36 16.93 -35.72
C ARG A 237 -0.39 15.59 -34.97
N VAL A 238 -1.10 14.59 -35.50
CA VAL A 238 -1.12 13.22 -34.96
C VAL A 238 0.26 12.57 -35.04
N LEU A 239 0.96 12.67 -36.18
CA LEU A 239 2.33 12.15 -36.34
C LEU A 239 3.35 12.81 -35.39
N SER A 240 3.25 14.13 -35.18
CA SER A 240 4.09 14.84 -34.20
C SER A 240 3.85 14.36 -32.77
N THR A 241 2.59 14.09 -32.41
CA THR A 241 2.23 13.60 -31.07
C THR A 241 2.71 12.15 -30.87
N MET A 242 2.62 11.32 -31.92
CA MET A 242 3.15 9.95 -31.92
C MET A 242 4.67 9.93 -31.79
N SER A 243 5.37 10.76 -32.55
CA SER A 243 6.83 10.87 -32.50
C SER A 243 7.33 11.31 -31.12
N ASN A 244 6.69 12.31 -30.50
CA ASN A 244 7.06 12.78 -29.17
C ASN A 244 6.79 11.74 -28.06
N ALA A 245 5.70 10.97 -28.16
CA ALA A 245 5.40 9.91 -27.21
C ALA A 245 6.41 8.74 -27.31
N VAL A 246 6.79 8.35 -28.53
CA VAL A 246 7.80 7.30 -28.76
C VAL A 246 9.18 7.77 -28.31
N LEU A 247 9.58 9.00 -28.64
CA LEU A 247 10.86 9.57 -28.20
C LEU A 247 10.96 9.68 -26.67
N ALA A 248 9.86 10.03 -25.99
CA ALA A 248 9.84 10.10 -24.53
C ALA A 248 10.06 8.72 -23.88
N VAL A 249 9.48 7.66 -24.46
CA VAL A 249 9.62 6.28 -23.96
C VAL A 249 10.99 5.71 -24.29
N VAL A 250 11.48 5.90 -25.51
CA VAL A 250 12.83 5.47 -25.91
C VAL A 250 13.89 6.17 -25.07
N ALA A 251 13.73 7.47 -24.78
CA ALA A 251 14.62 8.20 -23.88
C ALA A 251 14.58 7.62 -22.45
N GLU A 252 13.42 7.20 -21.95
CA GLU A 252 13.32 6.54 -20.65
C GLU A 252 13.96 5.14 -20.62
N MET A 253 13.71 4.32 -21.64
CA MET A 253 14.31 2.99 -21.77
C MET A 253 15.84 3.07 -21.92
N MET A 254 16.35 4.07 -22.67
CA MET A 254 17.77 4.31 -22.79
C MET A 254 18.40 4.83 -21.49
N MET A 255 17.71 5.66 -20.72
CA MET A 255 18.19 6.13 -19.41
C MET A 255 18.26 4.99 -18.39
N ILE A 256 17.28 4.08 -18.38
CA ILE A 256 17.28 2.89 -17.51
C ILE A 256 18.39 1.91 -17.93
N GLY A 257 18.54 1.64 -19.23
CA GLY A 257 19.54 0.70 -19.76
C GLY A 257 21.00 1.19 -19.71
N THR A 258 21.24 2.50 -19.83
CA THR A 258 22.59 3.07 -19.72
C THR A 258 23.05 3.23 -18.27
N TRP A 259 22.13 3.47 -17.33
CA TRP A 259 22.44 3.55 -15.90
C TRP A 259 22.70 2.18 -15.27
N SER A 260 21.92 1.16 -15.62
CA SER A 260 22.16 -0.23 -15.20
C SER A 260 23.59 -0.70 -15.56
N LYS A 261 24.11 -0.29 -16.72
CA LYS A 261 25.49 -0.59 -17.14
C LYS A 261 26.57 0.22 -16.40
N LYS A 262 26.24 1.41 -15.88
CA LYS A 262 27.18 2.29 -15.18
C LYS A 262 27.37 1.86 -13.72
N GLU A 263 26.28 1.51 -13.03
CA GLU A 263 26.33 1.01 -11.65
C GLU A 263 26.84 -0.44 -11.55
N MET A 264 26.55 -1.33 -12.52
CA MET A 264 27.17 -2.67 -12.57
C MET A 264 28.70 -2.61 -12.81
N ARG A 265 29.23 -1.50 -13.31
CA ARG A 265 30.68 -1.29 -13.49
C ARG A 265 31.36 -0.67 -12.27
N GLY A 266 30.62 -0.28 -11.23
CA GLY A 266 31.20 0.34 -10.04
C GLY A 266 31.84 1.70 -10.30
N ASP A 267 31.51 2.38 -11.40
CA ASP A 267 31.98 3.73 -11.68
C ASP A 267 31.12 4.75 -10.93
N ALA A 268 31.28 4.78 -9.60
CA ALA A 268 30.82 5.89 -8.77
C ALA A 268 31.96 6.92 -8.71
N GLY A 269 31.76 8.05 -9.39
CA GLY A 269 32.55 9.28 -9.18
C GLY A 269 32.08 10.03 -7.96
#